data_AF-A0AAU8C9E4-F1
#
_entry.id   AF-A0AAU8C9E4-F1
#
_cell.length_a   1.000
_cell.length_b   1.000
_cell.length_c   1.000
_cell.angle_alpha   90.00
_cell.angle_beta   90.00
_cell.angle_gamma   90.00
#
_symmetry.space_group_name_H-M   'P 1'
#
loop_
_entity.id
_entity.type
_entity.pdbx_description
1 polymer ?
#
loop_
_entity_poly.entity_id
_entity_poly.type
_entity_poly.pdbx_seq_one_letter_code
_entity_poly.pdbx_strand_id
1 'polypeptide(L)' 'MMYECAQCENMTRMPGCETNATTRECPVCEEVTTWRVAFEGEGLSF' A
#
# COMPACT_ATOMS: atom_id res chain seq x y z
N MET A 1 -8.50 -1.38 0.01
CA MET A 1 -7.32 -2.21 -0.24
C MET A 1 -6.25 -1.82 0.78
N MET A 2 -5.51 -2.78 1.35
CA MET A 2 -4.43 -2.48 2.30
C MET A 2 -3.17 -2.18 1.49
N TYR A 3 -2.47 -1.12 1.83
CA TYR A 3 -1.26 -0.69 1.17
C TYR A 3 -0.11 -0.67 2.15
N GLU A 4 1.06 -1.05 1.68
CA GLU A 4 2.31 -1.04 2.42
C GLU A 4 3.26 -0.02 1.80
N CYS A 5 3.89 0.79 2.66
CA CYS A 5 4.94 1.71 2.27
C CYS A 5 6.19 0.92 1.87
N ALA A 6 6.69 1.12 0.66
CA ALA A 6 7.87 0.42 0.15
C ALA A 6 9.19 0.77 0.87
N GLN A 7 9.18 1.79 1.74
CA GLN A 7 10.36 2.27 2.48
C GLN A 7 10.42 1.76 3.92
N CYS A 8 9.30 1.81 4.64
CA CYS A 8 9.26 1.49 6.06
C CYS A 8 8.29 0.35 6.37
N GLU A 9 7.73 -0.29 5.33
CA GLU A 9 6.78 -1.41 5.43
C GLU A 9 5.54 -1.07 6.29
N ASN A 10 5.24 0.22 6.43
CA ASN A 10 4.09 0.68 7.18
C ASN A 10 2.82 0.38 6.38
N MET A 11 1.86 -0.28 7.00
CA MET A 11 0.61 -0.65 6.35
C MET A 11 -0.49 0.37 6.67
N THR A 12 -1.14 0.89 5.63
CA THR A 12 -2.30 1.78 5.76
C THR A 12 -3.41 1.38 4.81
N ARG A 13 -4.65 1.66 5.20
CA ARG A 13 -5.81 1.40 4.35
C ARG A 13 -6.12 2.65 3.55
N MET A 14 -5.95 2.57 2.22
CA MET A 14 -6.28 3.69 1.34
C MET A 14 -7.62 3.42 0.62
N PRO A 15 -8.69 4.14 0.98
CA PRO A 15 -9.97 4.02 0.29
C PRO A 15 -9.93 4.74 -1.07
N GLY A 16 -10.55 4.14 -2.10
CA GLY A 16 -10.67 4.74 -3.43
C GLY A 16 -9.43 4.65 -4.32
N CYS A 17 -8.42 3.86 -3.91
CA CYS A 17 -7.29 3.52 -4.77
C CYS A 17 -7.56 2.14 -5.36
N GLU A 18 -7.78 2.09 -6.67
CA GLU A 18 -8.01 0.86 -7.46
C GLU A 18 -6.73 0.39 -8.17
N THR A 19 -5.61 1.10 -7.96
CA THR A 19 -4.31 0.77 -8.56
C THR A 19 -3.45 -0.07 -7.61
N ASN A 20 -2.67 -0.99 -8.18
CA ASN A 20 -1.76 -1.87 -7.44
C ASN A 20 -0.53 -1.13 -6.84
N ALA A 21 -0.33 0.11 -7.25
CA ALA A 21 0.64 1.02 -6.66
C ALA A 21 0.11 2.46 -6.66
N THR A 22 0.48 3.23 -5.64
CA THR A 22 0.18 4.67 -5.54
C THR A 22 1.30 5.39 -4.80
N THR A 23 1.45 6.69 -5.02
CA THR A 23 2.49 7.50 -4.36
C THR A 23 1.81 8.51 -3.45
N ARG A 24 2.09 8.44 -2.15
CA ARG A 24 1.42 9.23 -1.12
C ARG A 24 2.36 9.51 0.04
N GLU A 25 2.06 10.55 0.80
CA GLU A 25 2.84 10.89 1.99
C GLU A 25 2.72 9.81 3.07
N CYS A 26 3.86 9.34 3.56
CA CYS A 26 3.91 8.36 4.63
C CYS A 26 3.92 9.05 5.98
N PRO A 27 2.99 8.72 6.89
CA PRO A 27 2.99 9.29 8.24
C PRO A 27 4.17 8.81 9.09
N VAL A 28 4.92 7.80 8.62
CA VAL A 28 6.10 7.25 9.31
C VAL A 28 7.39 7.83 8.75
N CYS A 29 7.51 7.92 7.43
CA CYS A 29 8.68 8.51 6.79
C CYS A 29 8.60 10.05 6.70
N GLU A 30 7.41 10.63 6.88
CA GLU A 30 7.12 12.07 6.71
C GLU A 30 7.47 12.59 5.31
N GLU A 31 7.44 11.70 4.31
CA GLU A 31 7.79 11.98 2.92
C GLU A 31 6.87 11.24 1.95
N VAL A 32 6.87 11.66 0.69
CA VAL A 32 6.08 11.00 -0.37
C VAL A 32 6.74 9.70 -0.77
N THR A 33 6.18 8.58 -0.31
CA THR A 33 6.67 7.24 -0.62
C THR A 33 5.77 6.52 -1.60
N THR A 34 6.34 5.51 -2.26
CA THR A 34 5.56 4.57 -3.07
C THR A 34 4.91 3.55 -2.15
N TRP A 35 3.60 3.42 -2.29
CA TRP A 35 2.77 2.46 -1.61
C TRP A 35 2.36 1.36 -2.58
N ARG A 36 2.52 0.13 -2.14
CA ARG A 36 2.19 -1.07 -2.91
C ARG A 36 1.06 -1.77 -2.19
N VAL A 37 0.24 -2.53 -2.90
CA VAL A 37 -0.82 -3.30 -2.23
C VAL A 37 -0.18 -4.41 -1.40
N ALA A 38 -0.46 -4.45 -0.09
CA ALA A 38 0.09 -5.44 0.85
C ALA A 38 -0.58 -6.81 0.68
N PHE A 39 -1.82 -6.80 0.21
CA PHE A 39 -2.63 -7.98 -0.08
C PHE A 39 -3.42 -7.71 -1.35
N GLU A 40 -2.81 -7.98 -2.51
CA GLU A 40 -3.62 -8.45 -3.62
C GLU A 40 -4.03 -9.84 -3.18
N GLY A 41 -5.34 -10.14 -3.18
CA GLY A 41 -5.80 -11.49 -2.92
C GLY A 41 -5.25 -12.37 -4.03
N GLU A 42 -4.01 -12.82 -3.91
CA GLU A 42 -3.46 -13.91 -4.69
C GLU A 42 -4.43 -15.04 -4.44
N GLY A 43 -5.13 -15.43 -5.51
CA GLY A 43 -6.12 -16.48 -5.46
C GLY A 43 -5.50 -17.70 -4.81
N LEU A 44 -5.84 -17.92 -3.54
CA LEU A 44 -5.85 -19.26 -2.97
C LEU A 44 -6.99 -19.99 -3.68
N SER A 45 -6.74 -20.40 -4.92
CA SER A 45 -7.49 -21.43 -5.60
C SER A 45 -7.32 -22.69 -4.76
N PHE A 46 -8.35 -22.98 -3.95
CA PHE A 46 -8.56 -24.27 -3.29
C PHE A 46 -8.84 -25.37 -4.32
#